data_AF-A0A815QWX6-F1
#
_entry.id   AF-A0A815QWX6-F1
#
_cell.length_a   1.000
_cell.length_b   1.000
_cell.length_c   1.000
_cell.angle_alpha   90.00
_cell.angle_beta   90.00
_cell.angle_gamma   90.00
#
_symmetry.space_group_name_H-M   'P 1'
#
loop_
_entity.id
_entity.type
_entity.pdbx_description
1 polymer ?
#
loop_
_entity_poly.entity_id
_entity_poly.type
_entity_poly.pdbx_seq_one_letter_code
_entity_poly.pdbx_strand_id
1 'polypeptide(L)'
;MTNLSSIQLMTEERIDELMNSFRSSFWIDERRWFVRCMSDVHRIRFETVSKAFRYIDKKLPSVFKSTDSQDNIERLYTTMDSISDVTLSNQSIASKICFPKLNSLSVKCPINDQYWSMVSNLHQVSSLSLHLSTDFSQSKLQAFLDRMPHLRTLTIHQDASFPLPMSLFNCTFPSSIHYLHLQNCKHYFNEEDCTILTHSSLTSQCKQLNILVKNRQSIIIILVNNMTVLCALRARFTDENINEFEPSRMRNNVTDETILCKDEDIQWMINQLPPTCVITRHPLCINHIRIWLK
;
A
#
# COMPACT_ATOMS: atom_id res chain seq x y z
N MET A 1 26.49 -26.77 -9.65
CA MET A 1 25.69 -25.78 -8.89
C MET A 1 26.61 -24.66 -8.46
N THR A 2 26.74 -23.64 -9.28
CA THR A 2 27.59 -22.46 -9.01
C THR A 2 26.71 -21.36 -8.45
N ASN A 3 26.96 -20.98 -7.21
CA ASN A 3 26.36 -19.85 -6.53
C ASN A 3 26.66 -18.56 -7.31
N LEU A 4 25.63 -17.96 -7.92
CA LEU A 4 25.64 -16.59 -8.40
C LEU A 4 24.91 -15.73 -7.36
N SER A 5 25.65 -14.93 -6.59
CA SER A 5 25.19 -13.62 -6.07
C SER A 5 26.24 -12.97 -5.16
N SER A 6 27.43 -12.70 -5.69
CA SER A 6 28.19 -11.53 -5.24
C SER A 6 27.66 -10.35 -6.05
N ILE A 7 26.54 -9.74 -5.64
CA ILE A 7 26.23 -8.38 -6.09
C ILE A 7 27.29 -7.53 -5.42
N GLN A 8 28.38 -7.27 -6.15
CA GLN A 8 29.44 -6.39 -5.68
C GLN A 8 28.80 -5.02 -5.48
N LEU A 9 28.59 -4.62 -4.22
CA LEU A 9 28.14 -3.27 -3.86
C LEU A 9 29.08 -2.31 -4.60
N MET A 10 28.54 -1.48 -5.50
CA MET A 10 29.36 -0.45 -6.14
C MET A 10 29.95 0.43 -5.05
N THR A 11 31.26 0.64 -5.13
CA THR A 11 31.97 1.58 -4.26
C THR A 11 31.54 3.01 -4.57
N GLU A 12 31.72 3.90 -3.61
CA GLU A 12 31.44 5.33 -3.82
C GLU A 12 32.24 5.90 -5.00
N GLU A 13 33.48 5.43 -5.19
CA GLU A 13 34.33 5.76 -6.35
C GLU A 13 33.67 5.43 -7.68
N ARG A 14 33.05 4.24 -7.82
CA ARG A 14 32.32 3.87 -9.04
C ARG A 14 31.09 4.73 -9.28
N ILE A 15 30.39 5.12 -8.21
CA ILE A 15 29.28 6.06 -8.31
C ILE A 15 29.81 7.40 -8.84
N ASP A 16 30.95 7.89 -8.35
CA ASP A 16 31.55 9.14 -8.81
C ASP A 16 32.01 9.08 -10.26
N GLU A 17 32.70 8.01 -10.68
CA GLU A 17 33.07 7.80 -12.08
C GLU A 17 31.85 7.85 -13.00
N LEU A 18 30.78 7.14 -12.63
CA LEU A 18 29.56 7.11 -13.42
C LEU A 18 28.87 8.47 -13.43
N MET A 19 28.75 9.15 -12.29
CA MET A 19 28.19 10.50 -12.22
C MET A 19 29.00 11.50 -13.05
N ASN A 20 30.32 11.38 -13.07
CA ASN A 20 31.19 12.24 -13.88
C ASN A 20 31.00 12.02 -15.38
N SER A 21 30.65 10.79 -15.82
CA SER A 21 30.32 10.53 -17.24
C SER A 21 29.10 11.30 -17.74
N PHE A 22 28.19 11.71 -16.83
CA PHE A 22 27.00 12.53 -17.12
C PHE A 22 27.21 14.04 -16.94
N ARG A 23 28.40 14.48 -16.53
CA ARG A 23 28.72 15.90 -16.30
C ARG A 23 29.33 16.61 -17.52
N SER A 24 29.38 15.97 -18.68
CA SER A 24 29.90 16.61 -19.89
C SER A 24 28.94 17.71 -20.39
N SER A 25 29.50 18.71 -21.10
CA SER A 25 28.71 19.77 -21.74
C SER A 25 27.67 19.22 -22.71
N PHE A 26 27.96 18.09 -23.37
CA PHE A 26 27.00 17.38 -24.20
C PHE A 26 25.72 17.02 -23.43
N TRP A 27 25.83 16.46 -22.22
CA TRP A 27 24.64 16.10 -21.44
C TRP A 27 23.96 17.31 -20.82
N ILE A 28 24.73 18.22 -20.24
CA ILE A 28 24.19 19.32 -19.42
C ILE A 28 23.74 20.50 -20.29
N ASP A 29 24.57 20.97 -21.21
CA ASP A 29 24.33 22.21 -21.96
C ASP A 29 23.50 21.93 -23.22
N GLU A 30 23.90 20.93 -24.02
CA GLU A 30 23.23 20.62 -25.28
C GLU A 30 21.91 19.89 -25.07
N ARG A 31 21.91 18.86 -24.20
CA ARG A 31 20.73 17.98 -23.99
C ARG A 31 19.85 18.41 -22.82
N ARG A 32 20.35 19.27 -21.92
CA ARG A 32 19.69 19.63 -20.65
C ARG A 32 19.22 18.38 -19.88
N TRP A 33 20.04 17.34 -19.95
CA TRP A 33 19.73 16.04 -19.40
C TRP A 33 20.49 15.86 -18.11
N PHE A 34 19.77 16.08 -17.01
CA PHE A 34 20.31 15.92 -15.67
C PHE A 34 20.01 14.51 -15.15
N VAL A 35 21.04 13.89 -14.61
CA VAL A 35 20.98 12.60 -13.91
C VAL A 35 21.20 12.81 -12.42
N ARG A 36 20.43 12.09 -11.61
CA ARG A 36 20.67 11.90 -10.19
C ARG A 36 20.98 10.44 -9.88
N CYS A 37 21.79 10.24 -8.85
CA CYS A 37 22.08 8.95 -8.26
C CYS A 37 21.58 8.92 -6.82
N MET A 38 20.86 7.86 -6.48
CA MET A 38 20.41 7.56 -5.13
C MET A 38 20.83 6.14 -4.76
N SER A 39 21.42 5.97 -3.59
CA SER A 39 21.77 4.65 -3.05
C SER A 39 21.08 4.41 -1.72
N ASP A 40 20.63 3.18 -1.52
CA ASP A 40 20.37 2.60 -0.21
C ASP A 40 21.31 1.38 0.03
N VAL A 41 21.11 0.65 1.13
CA VAL A 41 21.94 -0.52 1.52
C VAL A 41 21.88 -1.67 0.50
N HIS A 42 20.87 -1.70 -0.37
CA HIS A 42 20.58 -2.81 -1.26
C HIS A 42 20.64 -2.43 -2.74
N ARG A 43 20.47 -1.14 -3.09
CA ARG A 43 20.27 -0.69 -4.47
C ARG A 43 20.88 0.67 -4.73
N ILE A 44 21.37 0.85 -5.94
CA ILE A 44 21.74 2.14 -6.52
C ILE A 44 20.83 2.39 -7.71
N ARG A 45 20.37 3.64 -7.86
CA ARG A 45 19.49 4.06 -8.94
C ARG A 45 20.02 5.31 -9.59
N PHE A 46 19.99 5.30 -10.91
CA PHE A 46 20.25 6.45 -11.75
C PHE A 46 18.95 6.84 -12.42
N GLU A 47 18.55 8.09 -12.24
CA GLU A 47 17.27 8.59 -12.73
C GLU A 47 17.45 9.97 -13.33
N THR A 48 16.64 10.28 -14.33
CA THR A 48 16.63 11.59 -14.97
C THR A 48 15.89 12.57 -14.06
N VAL A 49 16.47 13.74 -13.78
CA VAL A 49 15.83 14.77 -12.94
C VAL A 49 14.69 15.41 -13.74
N SER A 50 13.46 14.97 -13.46
CA SER A 50 12.25 15.57 -14.02
C SER A 50 11.56 16.46 -12.98
N LYS A 51 10.80 17.47 -13.45
CA LYS A 51 10.04 18.37 -12.55
C LYS A 51 8.93 17.66 -11.77
N ALA A 52 8.49 16.48 -12.21
CA ALA A 52 7.36 15.73 -11.64
C ALA A 52 7.82 14.45 -10.93
N PHE A 53 9.04 14.46 -10.37
CA PHE A 53 9.59 13.28 -9.74
C PHE A 53 8.76 12.86 -8.50
N ARG A 54 8.35 11.59 -8.46
CA ARG A 54 7.83 10.93 -7.27
C ARG A 54 8.85 9.91 -6.79
N TYR A 55 9.31 10.07 -5.55
CA TYR A 55 10.16 9.09 -4.91
C TYR A 55 9.28 7.94 -4.39
N ILE A 56 9.45 6.72 -4.93
CA ILE A 56 8.61 5.55 -4.61
C ILE A 56 9.42 4.53 -3.80
N ASP A 57 10.23 5.02 -2.88
CA ASP A 57 11.14 4.16 -2.13
C ASP A 57 10.83 4.02 -0.66
N LYS A 58 11.21 2.84 -0.18
CA LYS A 58 10.98 2.36 1.19
C LYS A 58 12.00 2.85 2.18
N LYS A 59 13.08 3.48 1.73
CA LYS A 59 14.14 3.97 2.59
C LYS A 59 14.62 5.30 2.05
N LEU A 60 15.04 6.19 2.93
CA LEU A 60 15.72 7.40 2.51
C LEU A 60 17.10 7.02 1.94
N PRO A 61 17.57 7.72 0.91
CA PRO A 61 18.87 7.41 0.33
C PRO A 61 19.98 7.71 1.34
N SER A 62 20.93 6.78 1.47
CA SER A 62 22.17 7.00 2.20
C SER A 62 23.18 7.81 1.40
N VAL A 63 23.08 7.76 0.06
CA VAL A 63 23.88 8.56 -0.87
C VAL A 63 22.94 9.28 -1.83
N PHE A 64 23.16 10.58 -2.00
CA PHE A 64 22.47 11.40 -3.00
C PHE A 64 23.51 12.21 -3.78
N LYS A 65 23.55 12.04 -5.10
CA LYS A 65 24.37 12.85 -6.01
C LYS A 65 23.51 13.32 -7.17
N SER A 66 23.71 14.54 -7.64
CA SER A 66 23.03 15.06 -8.84
C SER A 66 24.00 15.79 -9.74
N THR A 67 23.66 15.83 -11.02
CA THR A 67 24.32 16.67 -12.03
C THR A 67 23.62 18.02 -12.20
N ASP A 68 22.40 18.19 -11.68
CA ASP A 68 21.73 19.49 -11.59
C ASP A 68 22.14 20.19 -10.28
N SER A 69 22.72 21.39 -10.39
CA SER A 69 23.12 22.22 -9.24
C SER A 69 21.95 22.61 -8.33
N GLN A 70 20.73 22.67 -8.87
CA GLN A 70 19.51 22.98 -8.11
C GLN A 70 18.87 21.74 -7.52
N ASP A 71 19.41 20.55 -7.80
CA ASP A 71 18.87 19.29 -7.34
C ASP A 71 19.71 18.73 -6.18
N ASN A 72 19.21 18.94 -4.98
CA ASN A 72 19.85 18.51 -3.75
C ASN A 72 18.90 17.66 -2.90
N ILE A 73 19.44 17.06 -1.85
CA ILE A 73 18.68 16.15 -0.98
C ILE A 73 17.54 16.87 -0.23
N GLU A 74 17.69 18.16 0.09
CA GLU A 74 16.62 18.95 0.72
C GLU A 74 15.46 19.20 -0.24
N ARG A 75 15.77 19.50 -1.52
CA ARG A 75 14.76 19.62 -2.58
C ARG A 75 14.03 18.31 -2.79
N LEU A 76 14.74 17.17 -2.72
CA LEU A 76 14.12 15.86 -2.74
C LEU A 76 13.11 15.74 -1.59
N TYR A 77 13.51 15.98 -0.34
CA TYR A 77 12.61 15.86 0.82
C TYR A 77 11.42 16.83 0.79
N THR A 78 11.63 18.06 0.33
CA THR A 78 10.56 19.07 0.21
C THR A 78 9.56 18.78 -0.91
N THR A 79 9.91 17.89 -1.86
CA THR A 79 9.04 17.49 -2.98
C THR A 79 8.45 16.09 -2.82
N MET A 80 8.92 15.28 -1.88
CA MET A 80 8.33 13.97 -1.59
C MET A 80 6.87 14.10 -1.16
N ASP A 81 5.99 13.37 -1.85
CA ASP A 81 4.55 13.27 -1.55
C ASP A 81 4.19 11.95 -0.84
N SER A 82 5.07 10.95 -0.93
CA SER A 82 4.90 9.65 -0.32
C SER A 82 6.17 9.19 0.37
N ILE A 83 5.99 8.57 1.54
CA ILE A 83 7.08 7.99 2.33
C ILE A 83 6.68 6.59 2.76
N SER A 84 7.63 5.67 2.74
CA SER A 84 7.43 4.35 3.31
C SER A 84 8.59 3.92 4.19
N ASP A 85 8.26 3.26 5.31
CA ASP A 85 9.14 2.53 6.21
C ASP A 85 10.47 3.23 6.52
N VAL A 86 10.39 4.50 6.94
CA VAL A 86 11.58 5.28 7.27
C VAL A 86 12.17 4.76 8.58
N THR A 87 13.10 3.84 8.44
CA THR A 87 14.04 3.50 9.50
C THR A 87 15.17 4.50 9.47
N LEU A 88 15.08 5.58 10.25
CA LEU A 88 16.24 6.44 10.51
C LEU A 88 17.18 5.70 11.46
N SER A 89 18.15 4.98 10.90
CA SER A 89 19.21 4.37 11.70
C SER A 89 20.13 5.40 12.36
N ASN A 90 20.18 6.65 11.85
CA ASN A 90 21.05 7.72 12.35
C ASN A 90 20.24 8.89 12.93
N GLN A 91 20.23 8.97 14.26
CA GLN A 91 19.46 9.95 15.05
C GLN A 91 19.85 11.42 14.80
N SER A 92 21.04 11.71 14.26
CA SER A 92 21.56 13.08 14.10
C SER A 92 20.93 13.87 12.94
N ILE A 93 20.34 13.19 11.96
CA ILE A 93 19.77 13.84 10.75
C ILE A 93 18.26 14.09 10.93
N ALA A 94 17.60 13.37 11.85
CA ALA A 94 16.15 13.36 12.02
C ALA A 94 15.53 14.75 12.27
N SER A 95 16.22 15.63 13.00
CA SER A 95 15.68 16.95 13.38
C SER A 95 15.67 17.98 12.25
N LYS A 96 16.34 17.71 11.12
CA LYS A 96 16.43 18.65 9.98
C LYS A 96 15.59 18.24 8.77
N ILE A 97 15.06 17.01 8.77
CA ILE A 97 14.28 16.50 7.63
C ILE A 97 12.81 16.85 7.85
N CYS A 98 12.26 17.63 6.92
CA CYS A 98 10.84 17.97 6.87
C CYS A 98 10.23 17.53 5.53
N PHE A 99 9.02 16.98 5.59
CA PHE A 99 8.26 16.55 4.42
C PHE A 99 6.98 17.39 4.26
N PRO A 100 7.09 18.64 3.80
CA PRO A 100 6.00 19.61 3.81
C PRO A 100 4.83 19.24 2.91
N LYS A 101 5.05 18.41 1.87
CA LYS A 101 4.04 18.00 0.88
C LYS A 101 3.58 16.56 1.06
N LEU A 102 3.84 15.96 2.22
CA LEU A 102 3.54 14.56 2.45
C LEU A 102 2.02 14.32 2.44
N ASN A 103 1.57 13.49 1.50
CA ASN A 103 0.17 13.11 1.33
C ASN A 103 -0.06 11.63 1.64
N SER A 104 0.96 10.79 1.43
CA SER A 104 0.91 9.35 1.65
C SER A 104 2.03 8.91 2.60
N LEU A 105 1.68 8.15 3.62
CA LEU A 105 2.63 7.66 4.61
C LEU A 105 2.46 6.17 4.81
N SER A 106 3.56 5.44 4.88
CA SER A 106 3.59 4.03 5.27
C SER A 106 4.49 3.87 6.49
N VAL A 107 3.92 3.33 7.56
CA VAL A 107 4.58 3.17 8.87
C VAL A 107 4.53 1.72 9.34
N LYS A 108 5.57 1.33 10.06
CA LYS A 108 5.62 0.05 10.78
C LYS A 108 5.24 0.27 12.24
N CYS A 109 4.38 -0.60 12.76
CA CYS A 109 4.05 -0.66 14.18
C CYS A 109 5.11 -1.49 14.93
N PRO A 110 5.44 -1.15 16.20
CA PRO A 110 4.97 0.02 16.93
C PRO A 110 5.55 1.31 16.33
N ILE A 111 4.74 2.36 16.32
CA ILE A 111 5.12 3.65 15.72
C ILE A 111 6.30 4.22 16.52
N ASN A 112 7.42 4.45 15.83
CA ASN A 112 8.60 5.05 16.42
C ASN A 112 8.32 6.53 16.76
N ASP A 113 8.70 6.96 17.97
CA ASP A 113 8.46 8.32 18.43
C ASP A 113 9.18 9.39 17.58
N GLN A 114 10.17 8.99 16.78
CA GLN A 114 10.81 9.85 15.77
C GLN A 114 9.86 10.30 14.65
N TYR A 115 8.80 9.54 14.34
CA TYR A 115 7.82 9.97 13.33
C TYR A 115 7.14 11.29 13.73
N TRP A 116 6.96 11.52 15.03
CA TRP A 116 6.33 12.73 15.53
C TRP A 116 7.13 14.00 15.24
N SER A 117 8.46 13.91 15.18
CA SER A 117 9.31 15.07 14.89
C SER A 117 9.56 15.28 13.40
N MET A 118 9.59 14.21 12.59
CA MET A 118 9.90 14.29 11.16
C MET A 118 8.71 14.77 10.31
N VAL A 119 7.50 14.38 10.70
CA VAL A 119 6.29 14.66 9.92
C VAL A 119 5.51 15.77 10.61
N SER A 120 6.01 17.00 10.49
CA SER A 120 5.35 18.19 11.04
C SER A 120 3.96 18.44 10.46
N ASN A 121 3.69 17.92 9.25
CA ASN A 121 2.43 18.12 8.52
C ASN A 121 1.54 16.87 8.43
N LEU A 122 1.48 16.04 9.48
CA LEU A 122 0.58 14.87 9.52
C LEU A 122 -0.88 15.22 9.20
N HIS A 123 -1.30 16.46 9.49
CA HIS A 123 -2.64 16.94 9.18
C HIS A 123 -3.00 16.90 7.69
N GLN A 124 -2.01 16.91 6.79
CA GLN A 124 -2.22 16.86 5.33
C GLN A 124 -2.26 15.44 4.77
N VAL A 125 -1.87 14.44 5.57
CA VAL A 125 -1.81 13.04 5.11
C VAL A 125 -3.22 12.55 4.83
N SER A 126 -3.46 12.13 3.59
CA SER A 126 -4.75 11.56 3.15
C SER A 126 -4.69 10.05 2.92
N SER A 127 -3.50 9.46 2.88
CA SER A 127 -3.29 8.02 2.68
C SER A 127 -2.30 7.47 3.70
N LEU A 128 -2.69 6.40 4.40
CA LEU A 128 -1.87 5.71 5.38
C LEU A 128 -1.79 4.22 5.06
N SER A 129 -0.58 3.67 5.10
CA SER A 129 -0.30 2.24 5.04
C SER A 129 0.32 1.81 6.38
N LEU A 130 -0.36 0.92 7.09
CA LEU A 130 0.08 0.39 8.38
C LEU A 130 0.67 -1.00 8.18
N HIS A 131 1.91 -1.19 8.61
CA HIS A 131 2.55 -2.50 8.71
C HIS A 131 2.51 -2.97 10.17
N LEU A 132 1.57 -3.88 10.46
CA LEU A 132 1.35 -4.39 11.81
C LEU A 132 2.45 -5.36 12.22
N SER A 133 2.80 -5.35 13.50
CA SER A 133 3.71 -6.30 14.14
C SER A 133 3.09 -6.83 15.43
N THR A 134 3.76 -7.77 16.09
CA THR A 134 3.33 -8.34 17.38
C THR A 134 3.20 -7.30 18.48
N ASP A 135 4.00 -6.24 18.44
CA ASP A 135 4.10 -5.24 19.51
C ASP A 135 3.14 -4.07 19.27
N PHE A 136 1.98 -4.38 18.67
CA PHE A 136 0.94 -3.40 18.35
C PHE A 136 0.40 -2.74 19.62
N SER A 137 0.37 -1.41 19.63
CA SER A 137 -0.22 -0.60 20.70
C SER A 137 -1.37 0.23 20.13
N GLN A 138 -2.59 -0.10 20.56
CA GLN A 138 -3.81 0.61 20.15
C GLN A 138 -3.75 2.09 20.53
N SER A 139 -3.27 2.42 21.72
CA SER A 139 -3.19 3.81 22.20
C SER A 139 -2.19 4.65 21.39
N LYS A 140 -1.02 4.09 21.04
CA LYS A 140 -0.06 4.76 20.15
C LYS A 140 -0.63 4.98 18.75
N LEU A 141 -1.34 3.99 18.20
CA LEU A 141 -2.00 4.15 16.90
C LEU A 141 -3.10 5.21 16.98
N GLN A 142 -3.92 5.21 18.03
CA GLN A 142 -4.98 6.21 18.21
C GLN A 142 -4.41 7.62 18.21
N ALA A 143 -3.40 7.88 19.06
CA ALA A 143 -2.73 9.17 19.11
C ALA A 143 -2.14 9.60 17.75
N PHE A 144 -1.79 8.64 16.90
CA PHE A 144 -1.23 8.89 15.57
C PHE A 144 -2.31 9.24 14.55
N LEU A 145 -3.42 8.51 14.58
CA LEU A 145 -4.59 8.77 13.75
C LEU A 145 -5.24 10.12 14.09
N ASP A 146 -5.24 10.52 15.37
CA ASP A 146 -5.76 11.81 15.84
C ASP A 146 -5.06 13.01 15.17
N ARG A 147 -3.84 12.82 14.66
CA ARG A 147 -3.09 13.85 13.94
C ARG A 147 -3.35 13.88 12.42
N MET A 148 -4.19 12.97 11.91
CA MET A 148 -4.53 12.84 10.49
C MET A 148 -6.04 13.04 10.22
N PRO A 149 -6.60 14.23 10.51
CA PRO A 149 -8.02 14.52 10.32
C PRO A 149 -8.48 14.46 8.85
N HIS A 150 -7.56 14.37 7.89
CA HIS A 150 -7.87 14.27 6.46
C HIS A 150 -7.57 12.89 5.87
N LEU A 151 -7.33 11.89 6.71
CA LEU A 151 -7.10 10.52 6.26
C LEU A 151 -8.34 9.97 5.56
N ARG A 152 -8.18 9.52 4.31
CA ARG A 152 -9.24 8.97 3.45
C ARG A 152 -8.97 7.54 3.02
N THR A 153 -7.70 7.17 2.93
CA THR A 153 -7.26 5.86 2.49
C THR A 153 -6.46 5.19 3.60
N LEU A 154 -6.89 4.00 4.01
CA LEU A 154 -6.15 3.16 4.93
C LEU A 154 -5.84 1.81 4.29
N THR A 155 -4.56 1.45 4.25
CA THR A 155 -4.11 0.12 3.88
C THR A 155 -3.48 -0.55 5.09
N ILE A 156 -3.87 -1.79 5.37
CA ILE A 156 -3.30 -2.56 6.48
C ILE A 156 -2.56 -3.75 5.88
N HIS A 157 -1.29 -3.86 6.28
CA HIS A 157 -0.39 -4.93 5.94
C HIS A 157 -0.05 -5.71 7.19
N GLN A 158 -0.04 -7.03 7.07
CA GLN A 158 0.39 -7.91 8.13
C GLN A 158 1.15 -9.10 7.55
N ASP A 159 2.16 -9.55 8.27
CA ASP A 159 2.83 -10.80 7.94
C ASP A 159 1.95 -11.99 8.30
N ALA A 160 1.91 -13.01 7.44
CA ALA A 160 1.10 -14.22 7.65
C ALA A 160 1.47 -14.96 8.94
N SER A 161 2.69 -14.74 9.43
CA SER A 161 3.19 -15.35 10.66
C SER A 161 2.50 -14.86 11.93
N PHE A 162 1.69 -13.79 11.88
CA PHE A 162 1.07 -13.20 13.07
C PHE A 162 -0.43 -13.00 12.92
N PRO A 163 -1.22 -13.21 13.98
CA PRO A 163 -2.67 -12.99 13.95
C PRO A 163 -3.00 -11.50 13.89
N LEU A 164 -4.06 -11.13 13.15
CA LEU A 164 -4.54 -9.75 13.05
C LEU A 164 -4.96 -9.23 14.43
N PRO A 165 -4.36 -8.14 14.96
CA PRO A 165 -4.81 -7.55 16.21
C PRO A 165 -6.19 -6.92 16.01
N MET A 166 -7.25 -7.65 16.38
CA MET A 166 -8.64 -7.21 16.22
C MET A 166 -8.95 -5.92 17.00
N SER A 167 -8.15 -5.60 18.03
CA SER A 167 -8.22 -4.32 18.75
C SER A 167 -7.97 -3.10 17.86
N LEU A 168 -7.37 -3.27 16.67
CA LEU A 168 -7.28 -2.23 15.64
C LEU A 168 -8.66 -1.67 15.24
N PHE A 169 -9.68 -2.52 15.20
CA PHE A 169 -11.04 -2.12 14.82
C PHE A 169 -11.77 -1.37 15.94
N ASN A 170 -11.18 -1.33 17.14
CA ASN A 170 -11.68 -0.54 18.27
C ASN A 170 -11.09 0.89 18.28
N CYS A 171 -10.16 1.21 17.38
CA CYS A 171 -9.69 2.59 17.22
C CYS A 171 -10.84 3.48 16.73
N THR A 172 -10.84 4.72 17.21
CA THR A 172 -11.72 5.78 16.71
C THR A 172 -11.01 6.51 15.58
N PHE A 173 -11.59 6.54 14.39
CA PHE A 173 -11.00 7.30 13.29
C PHE A 173 -11.62 8.70 13.28
N PRO A 174 -10.84 9.78 13.50
CA PRO A 174 -11.37 11.14 13.51
C PRO A 174 -11.87 11.58 12.13
N SER A 175 -11.47 10.85 11.09
CA SER A 175 -11.71 11.13 9.69
C SER A 175 -12.50 10.01 9.02
N SER A 176 -13.26 10.37 7.99
CA SER A 176 -14.03 9.43 7.19
C SER A 176 -13.11 8.65 6.25
N ILE A 177 -12.75 7.43 6.64
CA ILE A 177 -12.03 6.51 5.75
C ILE A 177 -12.97 6.10 4.62
N HIS A 178 -12.65 6.52 3.40
CA HIS A 178 -13.41 6.18 2.20
C HIS A 178 -12.90 4.91 1.52
N TYR A 179 -11.61 4.62 1.66
CA TYR A 179 -10.95 3.48 1.01
C TYR A 179 -10.22 2.65 2.05
N LEU A 180 -10.67 1.42 2.25
CA LEU A 180 -10.08 0.49 3.19
C LEU A 180 -9.53 -0.75 2.47
N HIS A 181 -8.24 -1.01 2.63
CA HIS A 181 -7.55 -2.13 1.99
C HIS A 181 -6.96 -3.09 3.05
N LEU A 182 -7.67 -4.19 3.26
CA LEU A 182 -7.35 -5.28 4.20
C LEU A 182 -6.76 -6.51 3.50
N GLN A 183 -6.81 -6.56 2.17
CA GLN A 183 -6.34 -7.72 1.39
C GLN A 183 -4.87 -8.09 1.65
N ASN A 184 -4.07 -7.13 2.10
CA ASN A 184 -2.65 -7.30 2.42
C ASN A 184 -2.39 -7.80 3.85
N CYS A 185 -3.44 -8.04 4.65
CA CYS A 185 -3.28 -8.61 6.00
C CYS A 185 -3.02 -10.12 5.96
N LYS A 186 -3.26 -10.78 4.82
CA LYS A 186 -3.25 -12.25 4.68
C LYS A 186 -4.16 -12.99 5.70
N HIS A 187 -5.07 -12.26 6.35
CA HIS A 187 -6.09 -12.78 7.25
C HIS A 187 -7.40 -12.96 6.49
N TYR A 188 -7.95 -14.17 6.50
CA TYR A 188 -9.29 -14.43 5.95
C TYR A 188 -10.33 -14.15 7.04
N PHE A 189 -11.12 -13.11 6.83
CA PHE A 189 -12.13 -12.66 7.77
C PHE A 189 -13.28 -13.67 7.80
N ASN A 190 -13.54 -14.22 8.99
CA ASN A 190 -14.70 -15.07 9.24
C ASN A 190 -15.96 -14.21 9.51
N GLU A 191 -17.08 -14.84 9.84
CA GLU A 191 -18.35 -14.12 10.11
C GLU A 191 -18.27 -13.18 11.32
N GLU A 192 -17.64 -13.61 12.41
CA GLU A 192 -17.41 -12.78 13.60
C GLU A 192 -16.49 -11.59 13.25
N ASP A 193 -15.39 -11.83 12.53
CA ASP A 193 -14.49 -10.76 12.10
C ASP A 193 -15.20 -9.73 11.21
N CYS A 194 -16.03 -10.19 10.27
CA CYS A 194 -16.84 -9.31 9.42
C CYS A 194 -17.85 -8.52 10.25
N THR A 195 -18.44 -9.14 11.27
CA THR A 195 -19.38 -8.47 12.18
C THR A 195 -18.65 -7.38 12.97
N ILE A 196 -17.50 -7.67 13.57
CA ILE A 196 -16.67 -6.67 14.25
C ILE A 196 -16.31 -5.52 13.28
N LEU A 197 -15.90 -5.86 12.05
CA LEU A 197 -15.51 -4.90 11.05
C LEU A 197 -16.66 -3.95 10.67
N THR A 198 -17.88 -4.45 10.50
CA THR A 198 -19.06 -3.64 10.13
C THR A 198 -19.54 -2.72 11.25
N HIS A 199 -19.25 -3.05 12.52
CA HIS A 199 -19.55 -2.20 13.67
C HIS A 199 -18.41 -1.22 14.02
N SER A 200 -17.27 -1.33 13.35
CA SER A 200 -16.11 -0.46 13.59
C SER A 200 -16.35 0.95 13.05
N SER A 201 -15.83 1.96 13.76
CA SER A 201 -15.81 3.34 13.25
C SER A 201 -15.07 3.46 11.91
N LEU A 202 -14.12 2.55 11.65
CA LEU A 202 -13.31 2.49 10.43
C LEU A 202 -14.15 2.31 9.16
N THR A 203 -15.28 1.61 9.26
CA THR A 203 -16.10 1.22 8.10
C THR A 203 -17.35 2.08 7.94
N SER A 204 -17.69 2.89 8.94
CA SER A 204 -18.90 3.74 8.96
C SER A 204 -19.08 4.63 7.73
N GLN A 205 -17.98 5.09 7.13
CA GLN A 205 -17.96 5.96 5.93
C GLN A 205 -17.20 5.32 4.75
N CYS A 206 -16.92 4.02 4.86
CA CYS A 206 -16.12 3.30 3.87
C CYS A 206 -16.93 3.05 2.60
N LYS A 207 -16.49 3.69 1.51
CA LYS A 207 -17.09 3.57 0.18
C LYS A 207 -16.49 2.43 -0.62
N GLN A 208 -15.23 2.10 -0.36
CA GLN A 208 -14.52 1.03 -1.06
C GLN A 208 -13.77 0.14 -0.08
N LEU A 209 -14.13 -1.15 -0.08
CA LEU A 209 -13.50 -2.16 0.76
C LEU A 209 -12.79 -3.18 -0.12
N ASN A 210 -11.54 -3.50 0.20
CA ASN A 210 -10.84 -4.64 -0.37
C ASN A 210 -10.37 -5.61 0.72
N ILE A 211 -10.89 -6.84 0.73
CA ILE A 211 -10.84 -7.76 1.86
C ILE A 211 -10.66 -9.23 1.42
N LEU A 212 -10.07 -10.06 2.30
CA LEU A 212 -10.09 -11.52 2.19
C LEU A 212 -11.15 -12.06 3.16
N VAL A 213 -12.04 -12.94 2.71
CA VAL A 213 -13.13 -13.51 3.54
C VAL A 213 -13.07 -15.04 3.50
N LYS A 214 -13.38 -15.72 4.60
CA LYS A 214 -13.38 -17.20 4.61
C LYS A 214 -14.52 -17.75 3.77
N ASN A 215 -15.73 -17.24 4.00
CA ASN A 215 -16.95 -17.74 3.39
C ASN A 215 -17.56 -16.66 2.49
N ARG A 216 -17.94 -17.03 1.27
CA ARG A 216 -18.69 -16.15 0.36
C ARG A 216 -19.99 -15.60 0.98
N GLN A 217 -20.62 -16.35 1.88
CA GLN A 217 -21.85 -15.94 2.56
C GLN A 217 -21.65 -14.67 3.41
N SER A 218 -20.48 -14.53 4.05
CA SER A 218 -20.13 -13.35 4.85
C SER A 218 -20.07 -12.07 4.03
N ILE A 219 -19.76 -12.17 2.73
CA ILE A 219 -19.75 -11.04 1.80
C ILE A 219 -21.14 -10.41 1.70
N ILE A 220 -22.16 -11.24 1.50
CA ILE A 220 -23.52 -10.74 1.27
C ILE A 220 -24.21 -10.43 2.60
N ILE A 221 -24.30 -11.44 3.48
CA ILE A 221 -25.11 -11.36 4.70
C ILE A 221 -24.58 -10.29 5.65
N ILE A 222 -23.26 -10.16 5.75
CA ILE A 222 -22.63 -9.28 6.74
C ILE A 222 -22.15 -8.00 6.07
N LEU A 223 -21.24 -8.08 5.10
CA LEU A 223 -20.60 -6.86 4.56
C LEU A 223 -21.58 -5.99 3.76
N VAL A 224 -22.21 -6.55 2.72
CA VAL A 224 -23.11 -5.76 1.86
C VAL A 224 -24.31 -5.23 2.61
N ASN A 225 -24.94 -6.05 3.46
CA ASN A 225 -26.17 -5.64 4.16
C ASN A 225 -25.92 -4.61 5.27
N ASN A 226 -24.76 -4.63 5.94
CA ASN A 226 -24.50 -3.74 7.09
C ASN A 226 -23.69 -2.50 6.72
N MET A 227 -22.91 -2.50 5.63
CA MET A 227 -22.12 -1.33 5.20
C MET A 227 -22.90 -0.48 4.19
N THR A 228 -23.87 0.29 4.69
CA THR A 228 -24.82 1.04 3.84
C THR A 228 -24.19 2.13 2.96
N VAL A 229 -22.97 2.58 3.25
CA VAL A 229 -22.23 3.59 2.47
C VAL A 229 -21.29 2.94 1.44
N LEU A 230 -21.19 1.61 1.42
CA LEU A 230 -20.29 0.88 0.54
C LEU A 230 -20.77 0.99 -0.92
N CYS A 231 -19.91 1.48 -1.80
CA CYS A 231 -20.15 1.58 -3.24
C CYS A 231 -19.38 0.52 -4.03
N ALA A 232 -18.26 0.02 -3.51
CA ALA A 232 -17.46 -1.00 -4.16
C ALA A 232 -16.86 -1.98 -3.15
N LEU A 233 -17.04 -3.27 -3.40
CA LEU A 233 -16.46 -4.34 -2.61
C LEU A 233 -15.59 -5.22 -3.52
N ARG A 234 -14.31 -5.29 -3.20
CA ARG A 234 -13.37 -6.24 -3.79
C ARG A 234 -13.10 -7.32 -2.76
N ALA A 235 -13.59 -8.52 -3.00
CA ALA A 235 -13.44 -9.62 -2.06
C ALA A 235 -12.69 -10.77 -2.71
N ARG A 236 -11.80 -11.41 -1.93
CA ARG A 236 -11.32 -12.75 -2.27
C ARG A 236 -11.74 -13.74 -1.20
N PHE A 237 -12.15 -14.92 -1.60
CA PHE A 237 -12.59 -15.95 -0.65
C PHE A 237 -11.86 -17.28 -0.81
N THR A 238 -11.88 -18.08 0.24
CA THR A 238 -11.34 -19.44 0.28
C THR A 238 -12.42 -20.35 0.83
N ASP A 239 -13.51 -20.53 0.07
CA ASP A 239 -14.48 -21.55 0.44
C ASP A 239 -13.73 -22.89 0.47
N GLU A 240 -13.83 -23.61 1.59
CA GLU A 240 -13.06 -24.84 1.88
C GLU A 240 -13.23 -25.94 0.81
N ASN A 241 -14.26 -25.81 -0.03
CA ASN A 241 -14.56 -26.75 -1.12
C ASN A 241 -13.84 -26.45 -2.44
N ILE A 242 -13.15 -25.31 -2.57
CA ILE A 242 -12.33 -24.99 -3.74
C ILE A 242 -10.95 -25.61 -3.51
N ASN A 243 -10.88 -26.94 -3.63
CA ASN A 243 -9.60 -27.67 -3.70
C ASN A 243 -8.66 -26.90 -4.63
N GLU A 244 -7.47 -26.57 -4.13
CA GLU A 244 -6.43 -25.75 -4.76
C GLU A 244 -6.34 -26.01 -6.27
N PHE A 245 -7.15 -25.27 -7.04
CA PHE A 245 -7.19 -25.40 -8.48
C PHE A 245 -5.95 -24.68 -8.96
N GLU A 246 -4.88 -25.44 -9.19
CA GLU A 246 -3.61 -24.89 -9.63
C GLU A 246 -3.83 -24.01 -10.87
N PRO A 247 -3.44 -22.71 -10.83
CA PRO A 247 -3.56 -21.79 -11.96
C PRO A 247 -2.75 -22.22 -13.21
N SER A 248 -1.93 -23.26 -13.10
CA SER A 248 -1.05 -23.80 -14.13
C SER A 248 -1.81 -24.43 -15.30
N ARG A 249 -3.08 -24.85 -15.13
CA ARG A 249 -3.83 -25.59 -16.17
C ARG A 249 -4.70 -24.75 -17.12
N MET A 250 -4.87 -23.44 -16.92
CA MET A 250 -5.79 -22.63 -17.74
C MET A 250 -5.12 -21.72 -18.79
N ARG A 251 -3.80 -21.82 -19.03
CA ARG A 251 -3.13 -20.91 -19.97
C ARG A 251 -3.36 -21.17 -21.46
N ASN A 252 -4.02 -22.26 -21.84
CA ASN A 252 -4.19 -22.59 -23.25
C ASN A 252 -5.68 -22.59 -23.63
N ASN A 253 -6.09 -21.54 -24.35
CA ASN A 253 -7.23 -21.49 -25.26
C ASN A 253 -8.65 -21.34 -24.70
N VAL A 254 -8.94 -20.31 -23.88
CA VAL A 254 -10.34 -19.87 -23.74
C VAL A 254 -10.48 -18.36 -23.91
N THR A 255 -10.94 -17.96 -25.10
CA THR A 255 -11.36 -16.60 -25.48
C THR A 255 -12.88 -16.45 -25.41
N ASP A 256 -13.56 -17.18 -24.52
CA ASP A 256 -15.01 -17.34 -24.57
C ASP A 256 -15.71 -16.65 -23.38
N GLU A 257 -16.46 -15.59 -23.68
CA GLU A 257 -17.35 -14.85 -22.78
C GLU A 257 -18.44 -15.74 -22.13
N THR A 258 -18.61 -16.96 -22.63
CA THR A 258 -19.54 -18.00 -22.15
C THR A 258 -19.15 -18.63 -20.80
N ILE A 259 -17.93 -18.45 -20.29
CA ILE A 259 -17.55 -18.98 -18.96
C ILE A 259 -18.34 -18.30 -17.82
N LEU A 260 -18.67 -17.01 -17.94
CA LEU A 260 -19.37 -16.27 -16.89
C LEU A 260 -20.81 -16.76 -16.64
N CYS A 261 -21.45 -17.39 -17.63
CA CYS A 261 -22.85 -17.82 -17.52
C CYS A 261 -23.04 -19.15 -16.78
N LYS A 262 -21.96 -19.90 -16.49
CA LYS A 262 -22.01 -21.18 -15.76
C LYS A 262 -21.40 -21.12 -14.35
N ASP A 263 -21.08 -19.91 -13.91
CA ASP A 263 -20.42 -19.68 -12.64
C ASP A 263 -21.45 -19.71 -11.50
N GLU A 264 -21.67 -20.90 -10.92
CA GLU A 264 -22.66 -21.12 -9.87
C GLU A 264 -22.51 -20.15 -8.69
N ASP A 265 -21.28 -19.75 -8.35
CA ASP A 265 -21.03 -18.78 -7.28
C ASP A 265 -21.55 -17.40 -7.66
N ILE A 266 -21.24 -16.93 -8.87
CA ILE A 266 -21.66 -15.61 -9.34
C ILE A 266 -23.19 -15.59 -9.49
N GLN A 267 -23.78 -16.65 -10.05
CA GLN A 267 -25.24 -16.77 -10.17
C GLN A 267 -25.90 -16.79 -8.78
N TRP A 268 -25.33 -17.52 -7.83
CA TRP A 268 -25.80 -17.49 -6.44
C TRP A 268 -25.73 -16.07 -5.87
N MET A 269 -24.62 -15.33 -6.04
CA MET A 269 -24.52 -13.95 -5.55
C MET A 269 -25.51 -13.00 -6.24
N ILE A 270 -25.70 -13.13 -7.56
CA ILE A 270 -26.69 -12.35 -8.33
C ILE A 270 -28.09 -12.57 -7.75
N ASN A 271 -28.43 -13.80 -7.38
CA ASN A 271 -29.75 -14.13 -6.82
C ASN A 271 -29.97 -13.60 -5.40
N GLN A 272 -28.89 -13.30 -4.66
CA GLN A 272 -28.97 -12.82 -3.28
C GLN A 272 -28.83 -11.30 -3.17
N LEU A 273 -28.26 -10.63 -4.18
CA LEU A 273 -28.01 -9.20 -4.17
C LEU A 273 -29.13 -8.41 -4.87
N PRO A 274 -29.35 -7.13 -4.52
CA PRO A 274 -30.24 -6.26 -5.25
C PRO A 274 -29.88 -6.22 -6.75
N PRO A 275 -30.85 -6.15 -7.66
CA PRO A 275 -30.60 -6.12 -9.11
C PRO A 275 -29.84 -4.87 -9.58
N THR A 276 -29.70 -3.86 -8.71
CA THR A 276 -28.88 -2.67 -8.95
C THR A 276 -27.38 -2.93 -8.83
N CYS A 277 -26.98 -4.05 -8.23
CA CYS A 277 -25.59 -4.41 -8.04
C CYS A 277 -24.97 -4.97 -9.34
N VAL A 278 -23.73 -4.59 -9.62
CA VAL A 278 -22.96 -5.16 -10.74
C VAL A 278 -21.84 -6.02 -10.18
N ILE A 279 -21.85 -7.30 -10.51
CA ILE A 279 -20.84 -8.26 -10.07
C ILE A 279 -19.94 -8.60 -11.24
N THR A 280 -18.63 -8.53 -11.00
CA THR A 280 -17.60 -8.94 -11.97
C THR A 280 -16.59 -9.83 -11.28
N ARG A 281 -16.08 -10.82 -12.00
CA ARG A 281 -15.02 -11.71 -11.54
C ARG A 281 -13.69 -11.32 -12.19
N HIS A 282 -12.59 -11.47 -11.47
CA HIS A 282 -11.29 -11.22 -12.04
C HIS A 282 -10.92 -12.35 -13.04
N PRO A 283 -10.52 -12.03 -14.29
CA PRO A 283 -10.35 -13.05 -15.33
C PRO A 283 -9.28 -14.09 -15.01
N LEU A 284 -8.31 -13.73 -14.16
CA LEU A 284 -7.20 -14.62 -13.75
C LEU A 284 -7.36 -15.21 -12.34
N CYS A 285 -8.43 -14.87 -11.61
CA CYS A 285 -8.60 -15.31 -10.23
C CYS A 285 -10.08 -15.59 -9.95
N ILE A 286 -10.46 -16.86 -10.01
CA ILE A 286 -11.85 -17.33 -9.83
C ILE A 286 -12.41 -16.85 -8.48
N ASN A 287 -11.62 -16.95 -7.42
CA ASN A 287 -12.08 -16.59 -6.08
C ASN A 287 -12.06 -15.08 -5.81
N HIS A 288 -11.84 -14.24 -6.83
CA HIS A 288 -11.71 -12.81 -6.68
C HIS A 288 -12.85 -12.09 -7.40
N ILE A 289 -13.74 -11.52 -6.61
CA ILE A 289 -14.93 -10.83 -7.08
C ILE A 289 -14.83 -9.34 -6.82
N ARG A 290 -15.55 -8.58 -7.63
CA ARG A 290 -15.79 -7.16 -7.47
C ARG A 290 -17.29 -6.91 -7.58
N ILE A 291 -17.86 -6.31 -6.55
CA ILE A 291 -19.27 -5.94 -6.49
C ILE A 291 -19.33 -4.42 -6.47
N TRP A 292 -20.09 -3.84 -7.38
CA TRP A 292 -20.42 -2.41 -7.39
C TRP A 292 -21.86 -2.24 -6.89
N LEU A 293 -22.00 -1.43 -5.85
CA LEU A 293 -23.25 -1.14 -5.16
C LEU A 293 -23.67 0.28 -5.56
N LYS A 294 -24.94 0.44 -5.98
CA LYS A 294 -25.52 1.72 -6.41
C LYS A 294 -26.37 2.33 -5.31
#